data_AF-A0A317CHA4-F1
#
_entry.id   AF-A0A317CHA4-F1
#
_cell.length_a   1.000
_cell.length_b   1.000
_cell.length_c   1.000
_cell.angle_alpha   90.00
_cell.angle_beta   90.00
_cell.angle_gamma   90.00
#
_symmetry.space_group_name_H-M   'P 1'
#
loop_
_entity.id
_entity.type
_entity.pdbx_description
1 polymer ?
#
loop_
_entity_poly.entity_id
_entity_poly.type
_entity_poly.pdbx_seq_one_letter_code
_entity_poly.pdbx_strand_id
1 'polypeptide(L)'
;MVLFDYVLRQPIWVDSLSHALCQLATEFTDVSGTMNVVGDEVMSRAAFGLEMMKYWVIDAGENISFKSGVNFEGVQLDLRCHCDIAKS
;
A
#
# COMPACT_ATOMS: atom_id res chain seq x y z
N MET A 1 -2.34 -19.65 4.75
CA MET A 1 -2.16 -18.18 4.81
C MET A 1 -3.52 -17.50 4.89
N VAL A 2 -3.65 -16.44 5.69
CA VAL A 2 -4.87 -15.62 5.76
C VAL A 2 -4.65 -14.31 5.01
N LEU A 3 -5.52 -14.01 4.06
CA LEU A 3 -5.57 -12.74 3.34
C LEU A 3 -6.74 -11.90 3.84
N PHE A 4 -6.49 -10.62 4.09
CA PHE A 4 -7.51 -9.74 4.67
C PHE A 4 -8.28 -8.98 3.59
N ASP A 5 -9.59 -9.20 3.58
CA ASP A 5 -10.55 -8.42 2.81
C ASP A 5 -10.87 -7.11 3.55
N TYR A 6 -11.24 -6.09 2.77
CA TYR A 6 -11.63 -4.75 3.25
C TYR A 6 -10.52 -3.95 3.93
N VAL A 7 -9.28 -4.47 3.96
CA VAL A 7 -8.10 -3.74 4.42
C VAL A 7 -7.41 -3.12 3.22
N LEU A 8 -7.76 -1.87 2.90
CA LEU A 8 -7.33 -1.12 1.71
C LEU A 8 -5.96 -0.47 1.89
N ARG A 9 -5.10 -0.57 0.89
CA ARG A 9 -3.74 -0.01 0.83
C ARG A 9 -3.45 0.51 -0.58
N GLN A 10 -2.34 1.24 -0.71
CA GLN A 10 -1.78 1.73 -1.97
C GLN A 10 -0.33 1.23 -2.14
N PRO A 11 -0.13 0.01 -2.68
CA PRO A 11 1.20 -0.56 -2.84
C PRO A 11 2.07 0.31 -3.76
N ILE A 12 3.36 0.42 -3.43
CA ILE A 12 4.35 1.12 -4.24
C ILE A 12 5.54 0.19 -4.49
N TRP A 13 6.08 0.21 -5.70
CA TRP A 13 7.32 -0.50 -6.02
C TRP A 13 8.51 0.17 -5.35
N VAL A 14 9.47 -0.63 -4.89
CA VAL A 14 10.67 -0.12 -4.22
C VAL A 14 11.44 0.85 -5.12
N ASP A 15 11.57 0.55 -6.40
CA ASP A 15 12.28 1.43 -7.36
C ASP A 15 11.56 2.78 -7.54
N SER A 16 10.22 2.76 -7.62
CA SER A 16 9.42 3.98 -7.68
C SER A 16 9.53 4.82 -6.41
N LEU A 17 9.52 4.16 -5.24
CA LEU A 17 9.73 4.83 -3.96
C LEU A 17 11.13 5.44 -3.88
N SER A 18 12.17 4.70 -4.26
CA SER A 18 13.55 5.17 -4.27
C SER A 18 13.72 6.38 -5.19
N HIS A 19 13.14 6.33 -6.40
CA HIS A 19 13.16 7.46 -7.33
C HIS A 19 12.51 8.70 -6.73
N ALA A 20 11.31 8.56 -6.17
CA ALA A 20 10.59 9.67 -5.54
C ALA A 20 11.39 10.29 -4.37
N LEU A 21 12.02 9.47 -3.54
CA LEU A 21 12.87 9.94 -2.45
C LEU A 21 14.10 10.70 -2.94
N CYS A 22 14.73 10.24 -4.03
CA CYS A 22 15.83 10.95 -4.66
C CYS A 22 15.37 12.32 -5.17
N GLN A 23 14.24 12.39 -5.88
CA GLN A 23 13.70 13.67 -6.37
C GLN A 23 13.41 14.64 -5.22
N LEU A 24 12.79 14.17 -4.14
CA LEU A 24 12.55 15.01 -2.95
C LEU A 24 13.86 15.57 -2.37
N ALA A 25 14.92 14.77 -2.33
CA ALA A 25 16.21 15.17 -1.79
C ALA A 25 17.01 16.11 -2.71
N THR A 26 16.85 16.01 -4.03
CA THR A 26 17.70 16.73 -5.00
C THR A 26 17.01 17.84 -5.79
N GLU A 27 15.69 17.75 -5.96
CA GLU A 27 14.91 18.68 -6.80
C GLU A 27 14.00 19.60 -5.98
N PHE A 28 13.57 19.17 -4.78
CA PHE A 28 12.66 19.92 -3.91
C PHE A 28 13.35 20.44 -2.63
N THR A 29 14.59 20.94 -2.75
CA THR A 29 15.44 21.33 -1.60
C THR A 29 14.90 22.51 -0.78
N ASP A 30 14.04 23.33 -1.38
CA ASP A 30 13.46 24.52 -0.74
C ASP A 30 12.09 24.24 -0.10
N VAL A 31 11.63 22.99 -0.13
CA VAL A 31 10.34 22.57 0.43
C VAL A 31 10.58 21.79 1.72
N SER A 32 9.85 22.15 2.78
CA SER A 32 9.86 21.43 4.05
C SER A 32 8.45 21.05 4.48
N GLY A 33 8.27 19.83 4.96
CA GLY A 33 6.99 19.33 5.46
C GLY A 33 6.93 17.82 5.46
N THR A 34 5.72 17.29 5.61
CA THR A 34 5.45 15.85 5.51
C THR A 34 4.70 15.58 4.21
N MET A 35 5.16 14.58 3.45
CA MET A 35 4.51 14.14 2.21
C MET A 35 4.28 12.63 2.26
N ASN A 36 3.08 12.20 1.86
CA ASN A 36 2.79 10.79 1.63
C ASN A 36 3.32 10.38 0.25
N VAL A 37 4.11 9.30 0.19
CA VAL A 37 4.56 8.70 -1.07
C VAL A 37 3.99 7.29 -1.14
N VAL A 38 3.04 7.08 -2.06
CA VAL A 38 2.27 5.84 -2.22
C VAL A 38 2.03 5.57 -3.71
N GLY A 39 1.62 4.35 -4.07
CA GLY A 39 1.23 4.04 -5.45
C GLY A 39 -0.16 4.56 -5.80
N ASP A 40 -0.43 4.61 -7.10
CA ASP A 40 -1.69 5.15 -7.64
C ASP A 40 -2.88 4.16 -7.49
N GLU A 41 -2.59 2.87 -7.34
CA GLU A 41 -3.62 1.85 -7.26
C GLU A 41 -4.04 1.57 -5.81
N VAL A 42 -5.34 1.71 -5.55
CA VAL A 42 -5.95 1.28 -4.28
C VAL A 42 -6.42 -0.16 -4.42
N MET A 43 -5.98 -1.02 -3.50
CA MET A 43 -6.45 -2.41 -3.45
C MET A 43 -6.49 -2.97 -2.03
N SER A 44 -7.25 -4.05 -1.83
CA SER A 44 -7.23 -4.77 -0.56
C SER A 44 -5.93 -5.57 -0.40
N ARG A 45 -5.53 -5.86 0.84
CA ARG A 45 -4.41 -6.78 1.11
C ARG A 45 -4.61 -8.15 0.45
N ALA A 46 -5.86 -8.62 0.37
CA ALA A 46 -6.19 -9.85 -0.31
C ALA A 46 -5.96 -9.78 -1.82
N ALA A 47 -6.45 -8.73 -2.49
CA ALA A 47 -6.22 -8.51 -3.91
C ALA A 47 -4.72 -8.40 -4.22
N PHE A 48 -3.97 -7.62 -3.42
CA PHE A 48 -2.52 -7.50 -3.57
C PHE A 48 -1.82 -8.85 -3.43
N GLY A 49 -2.17 -9.65 -2.41
CA GLY A 49 -1.59 -10.97 -2.22
C GLY A 49 -1.81 -11.90 -3.41
N LEU A 50 -3.01 -11.88 -3.99
CA LEU A 50 -3.34 -12.66 -5.19
C LEU A 50 -2.51 -12.25 -6.41
N GLU A 51 -2.40 -10.94 -6.67
CA GLU A 51 -1.59 -10.44 -7.78
C GLU A 51 -0.10 -10.77 -7.60
N MET A 52 0.43 -10.71 -6.37
CA MET A 52 1.82 -11.08 -6.10
C MET A 52 2.08 -12.58 -6.28
N MET A 53 1.13 -13.44 -5.89
CA MET A 53 1.26 -14.88 -6.15
C MET A 53 1.26 -15.18 -7.65
N LYS A 54 0.37 -14.53 -8.40
CA LYS A 54 0.35 -14.62 -9.86
C LYS A 54 1.66 -14.13 -10.48
N TYR A 55 2.20 -13.00 -10.00
CA TYR A 55 3.47 -12.44 -10.46
C TYR A 55 4.64 -13.42 -10.26
N TRP A 56 4.69 -14.11 -9.12
CA TRP A 56 5.73 -15.12 -8.83
C TRP A 56 5.39 -16.54 -9.27
N VAL A 57 4.28 -16.74 -10.00
CA VAL A 57 3.84 -18.06 -10.49
C VAL A 57 3.63 -19.06 -9.34
N ILE A 58 3.11 -18.58 -8.21
CA ILE A 58 2.73 -19.38 -7.04
C ILE A 58 1.25 -19.69 -7.15
N ASP A 59 0.90 -20.98 -7.06
CA ASP A 59 -0.50 -21.39 -6.98
C ASP A 59 -1.08 -21.02 -5.61
N ALA A 60 -2.21 -20.32 -5.62
CA ALA A 60 -2.95 -19.94 -4.42
C ALA A 60 -3.42 -21.18 -3.64
N GLY A 61 -3.76 -22.27 -4.33
CA GLY A 61 -4.15 -23.54 -3.74
C GLY A 61 -5.24 -23.45 -2.66
N GLU A 62 -5.43 -24.55 -1.91
CA GLU A 62 -6.44 -24.62 -0.84
C GLU A 62 -5.95 -24.00 0.49
N ASN A 63 -4.67 -23.66 0.58
CA ASN A 63 -4.07 -23.15 1.81
C ASN A 63 -4.33 -21.66 2.05
N ILE A 64 -5.07 -21.00 1.16
CA ILE A 64 -5.41 -19.58 1.28
C ILE A 64 -6.83 -19.43 1.76
N SER A 65 -6.97 -18.65 2.83
CA SER A 65 -8.25 -18.28 3.40
C SER A 65 -8.39 -16.77 3.42
N PHE A 66 -9.60 -16.29 3.18
CA PHE A 66 -9.93 -14.88 3.23
C PHE A 66 -10.64 -14.56 4.53
N LYS A 67 -10.31 -13.42 5.15
CA LYS A 67 -10.97 -12.94 6.37
C LYS A 67 -11.23 -11.45 6.28
N SER A 68 -12.37 -11.01 6.78
CA SER A 68 -12.62 -9.58 6.96
C SER A 68 -11.73 -9.01 8.07
N GLY A 69 -11.11 -7.86 7.83
CA GLY A 69 -10.37 -7.11 8.85
C GLY A 69 -11.25 -6.41 9.90
N VAL A 70 -12.58 -6.33 9.68
CA VAL A 70 -13.51 -5.47 10.44
C VAL A 70 -13.53 -5.77 11.95
N ASN A 71 -13.36 -7.03 12.32
CA ASN A 71 -13.44 -7.48 13.72
C ASN A 71 -12.07 -7.70 14.36
N PHE A 72 -10.98 -7.25 13.73
CA PHE A 72 -9.63 -7.40 14.26
C PHE A 72 -9.19 -6.10 14.94
N GLU A 73 -8.97 -6.18 16.25
CA GLU A 73 -8.46 -5.06 17.04
C GLU A 73 -7.11 -4.57 16.48
N GLY A 74 -6.96 -3.24 16.37
CA GLY A 74 -5.75 -2.61 15.83
C GLY A 74 -5.62 -2.60 14.31
N VAL A 75 -6.55 -3.23 13.56
CA VAL A 75 -6.51 -3.21 12.08
C VAL A 75 -7.20 -1.96 11.54
N GLN A 76 -6.42 -1.04 11.00
CA GLN A 76 -6.96 0.06 10.21
C GLN A 76 -7.42 -0.45 8.84
N LEU A 77 -8.74 -0.36 8.61
CA LEU A 77 -9.41 -0.85 7.41
C LEU A 77 -9.04 -0.03 6.17
N ASP A 78 -8.99 1.29 6.30
CA ASP A 78 -8.65 2.19 5.19
C ASP A 78 -7.43 3.02 5.57
N LEU A 79 -6.37 2.86 4.79
CA LEU A 79 -5.12 3.62 4.91
C LEU A 79 -4.76 4.29 3.58
N ARG A 80 -5.77 4.64 2.78
CA ARG A 80 -5.53 5.44 1.57
C ARG A 80 -4.95 6.79 1.97
N CYS A 81 -3.84 7.12 1.34
CA CYS A 81 -3.23 8.43 1.44
C CYS A 81 -3.76 9.29 0.30
N HIS A 82 -4.15 10.51 0.64
CA HIS A 82 -4.46 11.55 -0.31
C HIS A 82 -3.34 12.60 -0.27
N CYS A 83 -3.07 13.21 -1.42
CA CYS A 83 -2.26 14.43 -1.48
C CYS A 83 -3.11 15.59 -0.96
N ASP A 84 -3.16 15.70 0.37
CA ASP A 84 -3.78 16.83 1.03
C ASP A 84 -2.69 17.82 1.47
N ILE A 85 -2.96 19.11 1.29
CA ILE A 85 -2.12 20.15 1.87
C ILE A 85 -2.31 20.07 3.39
N ALA A 86 -1.21 19.91 4.13
CA ALA A 86 -1.24 19.93 5.59
C ALA A 86 -1.87 21.25 6.06
N LYS A 87 -2.97 21.16 6.81
CA LYS A 87 -3.60 22.34 7.42
C LYS A 87 -2.68 22.84 8.53
N SER A 88 -2.22 24.08 8.40
CA SER A 88 -1.48 24.84 9.42
C SER A 88 -2.35 25.20 10.61
#